data_AF-A0A7V7D2E3-F1
#
_entry.id   AF-A0A7V7D2E3-F1
#
_cell.length_a   1.000
_cell.length_b   1.000
_cell.length_c   1.000
_cell.angle_alpha   90.00
_cell.angle_beta   90.00
_cell.angle_gamma   90.00
#
_symmetry.space_group_name_H-M   'P 1'
#
loop_
_entity.id
_entity.type
_entity.pdbx_description
1 polymer ?
#
loop_
_entity_poly.entity_id
_entity_poly.type
_entity_poly.pdbx_seq_one_letter_code
_entity_poly.pdbx_strand_id
1 'polypeptide(L)'
;MGEILVVVEHRKGEIREITREMLFKAGELCTAASHELVAVVLVDGEADRMGQEVAKMADKVLVFKDPRFENFDSHLYGEVL
;
A
#
# COMPACT_ATOMS: atom_id res chain seq x y z
N MET A 1 5.76 -16.53 -11.64
CA MET A 1 6.23 -15.49 -10.71
C MET A 1 5.00 -14.74 -10.25
N GLY A 2 4.77 -14.68 -8.94
CA GLY A 2 3.57 -14.06 -8.35
C GLY A 2 3.87 -12.68 -7.78
N GLU A 3 2.82 -12.02 -7.28
CA GLU A 3 2.90 -10.75 -6.57
C GLU A 3 2.28 -10.92 -5.18
N ILE A 4 2.86 -10.30 -4.16
CA ILE A 4 2.24 -10.12 -2.85
C ILE A 4 1.86 -8.65 -2.72
N LEU A 5 0.57 -8.39 -2.54
CA LEU A 5 0.03 -7.04 -2.41
C LEU A 5 -0.11 -6.70 -0.93
N VAL A 6 0.37 -5.52 -0.53
CA VAL A 6 0.14 -4.94 0.80
C VAL A 6 -0.63 -3.65 0.64
N VAL A 7 -1.84 -3.60 1.21
CA VAL A 7 -2.67 -2.40 1.25
C VAL A 7 -2.14 -1.46 2.33
N VAL A 8 -1.87 -0.22 1.95
CA VAL A 8 -1.35 0.82 2.83
C VAL A 8 -2.48 1.42 3.64
N GLU A 9 -2.51 1.14 4.94
CA GLU A 9 -3.39 1.85 5.87
C GLU A 9 -2.79 3.22 6.18
N HIS A 10 -3.62 4.26 6.03
CA HIS A 10 -3.32 5.62 6.47
C HIS A 10 -4.50 6.21 7.23
N ARG A 11 -4.22 7.21 8.08
CA ARG A 11 -5.25 8.02 8.75
C ARG A 11 -4.77 9.45 8.80
N LYS A 12 -5.61 10.41 8.38
CA LYS A 12 -5.28 11.84 8.38
C LYS A 12 -3.97 12.13 7.63
N GLY A 13 -3.75 11.48 6.50
CA GLY A 13 -2.55 11.68 5.69
C GLY A 13 -1.29 10.97 6.22
N GLU A 14 -1.35 10.21 7.32
CA GLU A 14 -0.19 9.52 7.90
C GLU A 14 -0.31 7.99 7.77
N ILE A 15 0.76 7.35 7.29
CA ILE A 15 0.84 5.89 7.16
C ILE A 15 0.90 5.25 8.55
N ARG A 16 0.10 4.21 8.77
CA ARG A 16 0.08 3.48 10.03
C ARG A 16 1.28 2.54 10.13
N GLU A 17 1.81 2.37 11.34
CA GLU A 17 2.96 1.52 11.63
C GLU A 17 2.78 0.08 11.13
N ILE A 18 1.57 -0.46 11.26
CA ILE A 18 1.21 -1.80 10.75
C ILE A 18 1.55 -1.98 9.27
N THR A 19 1.42 -0.93 8.44
CA THR A 19 1.81 -1.00 7.01
C THR A 19 3.29 -1.33 6.87
N ARG A 20 4.15 -0.76 7.70
CA ARG A 20 5.61 -1.01 7.67
C ARG A 20 5.93 -2.43 8.09
N GLU A 21 5.26 -2.92 9.14
CA GLU A 21 5.40 -4.30 9.62
C GLU A 21 4.96 -5.30 8.55
N MET A 22 3.84 -5.01 7.87
CA MET A 22 3.31 -5.84 6.78
C MET A 22 4.22 -5.84 5.55
N LEU A 23 4.73 -4.67 5.14
CA LEU A 23 5.70 -4.56 4.05
C LEU A 23 7.00 -5.31 4.37
N PHE A 24 7.50 -5.19 5.60
CA PHE A 24 8.68 -5.94 6.05
C PHE A 24 8.44 -7.45 5.92
N LYS A 25 7.32 -7.94 6.47
CA LYS A 25 7.03 -9.38 6.43
C LYS A 25 6.77 -9.88 5.01
N ALA A 26 6.06 -9.11 4.20
CA ALA A 26 5.79 -9.45 2.81
C ALA A 26 7.07 -9.48 1.97
N GLY A 27 8.06 -8.62 2.27
CA GLY A 27 9.37 -8.64 1.63
C GLY A 27 10.16 -9.93 1.92
N GLU A 28 10.12 -10.42 3.16
CA GLU A 28 10.71 -11.72 3.51
C GLU A 28 10.05 -12.87 2.71
N LEU A 29 8.71 -12.85 2.61
CA LEU A 29 7.95 -13.85 1.86
C LEU A 29 8.23 -13.78 0.35
N CYS A 30 8.30 -12.59 -0.21
CA CYS A 30 8.62 -12.37 -1.62
C CYS A 30 10.02 -12.89 -1.97
N THR A 31 11.00 -12.63 -1.10
CA THR A 31 12.36 -13.14 -1.25
C THR A 31 12.37 -14.68 -1.24
N ALA A 32 11.67 -15.31 -0.29
CA ALA A 32 11.62 -16.75 -0.16
C ALA A 32 10.90 -17.45 -1.33
N ALA A 33 9.85 -16.82 -1.87
CA ALA A 33 9.01 -17.38 -2.94
C ALA A 33 9.37 -16.89 -4.35
N SER A 34 10.39 -16.02 -4.49
CA SER A 34 10.70 -15.32 -5.75
C SER A 34 9.46 -14.62 -6.33
N HIS A 35 8.85 -13.74 -5.54
CA HIS A 35 7.70 -12.90 -5.91
C HIS A 35 8.09 -11.41 -5.82
N GLU A 36 7.25 -10.55 -6.41
CA GLU A 36 7.39 -9.10 -6.29
C GLU A 36 6.45 -8.57 -5.20
N LEU A 37 6.94 -7.63 -4.40
CA LEU A 37 6.16 -6.91 -3.39
C LEU A 37 5.55 -5.66 -4.01
N VAL A 38 4.22 -5.57 -3.94
CA VAL A 38 3.45 -4.44 -4.46
C VAL A 38 2.75 -3.72 -3.31
N ALA A 39 3.07 -2.45 -3.08
CA ALA A 39 2.33 -1.61 -2.15
C ALA A 39 1.13 -0.95 -2.87
N VAL A 40 -0.05 -1.00 -2.25
CA VAL A 40 -1.28 -0.40 -2.80
C VAL A 40 -1.72 0.75 -1.91
N VAL A 41 -1.70 1.98 -2.45
CA VAL A 41 -2.05 3.21 -1.75
C VAL A 41 -3.38 3.73 -2.29
N LEU A 42 -4.41 3.77 -1.45
CA LEU A 42 -5.70 4.40 -1.73
C LEU A 42 -5.79 5.69 -0.91
N VAL A 43 -5.76 6.87 -1.54
CA VAL A 43 -5.59 8.13 -0.81
C VAL A 43 -6.28 9.32 -1.49
N ASP A 44 -6.77 10.25 -0.67
CA ASP A 44 -7.07 11.62 -1.12
C ASP A 44 -5.90 12.56 -0.80
N GLY A 45 -5.49 13.38 -1.77
CA GLY A 45 -4.31 14.22 -1.63
C GLY A 45 -3.03 13.41 -1.42
N GLU A 46 -1.91 14.08 -1.13
CA GLU A 46 -0.59 13.57 -0.67
C GLU A 46 -0.03 12.24 -1.25
N ALA A 47 -0.53 11.82 -2.42
CA ALA A 47 -0.20 10.59 -3.12
C ALA A 47 1.31 10.43 -3.33
N ASP A 48 1.98 11.52 -3.70
CA ASP A 48 3.43 11.51 -3.96
C ASP A 48 4.23 11.27 -2.68
N ARG A 49 3.82 11.87 -1.54
CA ARG A 49 4.52 11.70 -0.25
C ARG A 49 4.40 10.26 0.23
N MET A 50 3.18 9.74 0.30
CA MET A 50 2.95 8.35 0.75
C MET A 50 3.57 7.34 -0.21
N GLY A 51 3.41 7.55 -1.53
CA GLY A 51 3.96 6.68 -2.55
C GLY A 51 5.48 6.58 -2.46
N GLN A 52 6.18 7.71 -2.29
CA GLN A 52 7.64 7.74 -2.10
C GLN A 52 8.09 7.09 -0.79
N GLU A 53 7.28 7.17 0.27
CA GLU A 53 7.60 6.52 1.53
C GLU A 53 7.57 5.01 1.41
N VAL A 54 6.51 4.45 0.81
CA VAL A 54 6.35 2.99 0.66
C VAL A 54 7.22 2.40 -0.45
N ALA A 55 7.59 3.20 -1.47
CA ALA A 55 8.53 2.79 -2.53
C ALA A 55 9.92 2.40 -2.00
N LYS A 56 10.26 2.77 -0.76
CA LYS A 56 11.51 2.34 -0.11
C LYS A 56 11.49 0.89 0.35
N MET A 57 10.31 0.27 0.42
CA MET A 57 10.08 -1.05 1.01
C MET A 57 9.36 -2.02 0.07
N ALA A 58 9.00 -1.59 -1.15
CA ALA A 58 8.26 -2.40 -2.12
C ALA A 58 8.91 -2.28 -3.52
N ASP A 59 8.78 -3.32 -4.33
CA ASP A 59 9.29 -3.35 -5.71
C ASP A 59 8.44 -2.46 -6.63
N LYS A 60 7.12 -2.40 -6.36
CA LYS A 60 6.15 -1.56 -7.08
C LYS A 60 5.23 -0.84 -6.11
N VAL A 61 4.72 0.31 -6.53
CA VAL A 61 3.68 1.05 -5.81
C VAL A 61 2.54 1.37 -6.77
N LEU A 62 1.34 0.92 -6.44
CA LEU A 62 0.10 1.31 -7.11
C LEU A 62 -0.58 2.39 -6.30
N VAL A 63 -0.77 3.57 -6.88
CA VAL A 63 -1.41 4.70 -6.20
C VAL A 63 -2.73 5.02 -6.88
N PHE A 64 -3.82 4.90 -6.13
CA PHE A 64 -5.16 5.29 -6.53
C PHE A 64 -5.51 6.57 -5.79
N LYS A 65 -5.54 7.66 -6.56
CA LYS A 65 -5.86 8.99 -6.04
C LYS A 65 -7.29 9.36 -6.37
N ASP A 66 -8.14 9.47 -5.36
CA ASP A 66 -9.53 9.87 -5.49
C ASP A 66 -9.99 10.51 -4.17
N PRO A 67 -10.74 11.64 -4.20
CA PRO A 67 -11.28 12.26 -2.98
C PRO A 67 -12.08 11.33 -2.08
N ARG A 68 -12.68 10.27 -2.66
CA ARG A 68 -13.44 9.28 -1.90
C ARG A 68 -12.57 8.40 -0.97
N PHE A 69 -11.24 8.45 -1.10
CA PHE A 69 -10.29 7.74 -0.22
C PHE A 69 -9.73 8.60 0.92
N GLU A 70 -10.31 9.77 1.20
CA GLU A 70 -9.93 10.57 2.38
C GLU A 70 -10.15 9.78 3.68
N ASN A 71 -11.26 9.06 3.75
CA ASN A 71 -11.63 8.21 4.86
C ASN A 71 -11.85 6.77 4.39
N PHE A 72 -11.63 5.81 5.29
CA PHE A 72 -11.90 4.40 4.99
C PHE A 72 -13.40 4.16 4.75
N ASP A 73 -13.70 3.52 3.63
CA ASP A 73 -15.02 3.00 3.27
C ASP A 73 -14.87 1.56 2.78
N SER A 74 -15.48 0.60 3.49
CA SER A 74 -15.30 -0.82 3.20
C SER A 74 -15.88 -1.25 1.85
N HIS A 75 -16.93 -0.58 1.37
CA HIS A 75 -17.53 -0.88 0.08
C HIS A 75 -16.63 -0.40 -1.05
N LEU A 76 -16.22 0.88 -0.99
CA LEU A 76 -15.34 1.46 -2.00
C LEU A 76 -13.99 0.74 -2.08
N TYR A 77 -13.39 0.42 -0.94
CA TYR A 77 -12.13 -0.33 -0.91
C TYR A 77 -12.31 -1.72 -1.52
N GLY A 78 -13.44 -2.38 -1.27
CA GLY A 78 -13.75 -3.70 -1.85
C GLY A 78 -14.09 -3.69 -3.35
N GLU A 79 -14.48 -2.55 -3.92
CA GLU A 79 -14.65 -2.42 -5.38
C GLU A 79 -13.31 -2.22 -6.11
N VAL A 80 -12.29 -1.73 -5.41
CA VAL A 80 -11.00 -1.33 -5.99
C VAL A 80 -9.94 -2.42 -5.85
N LEU A 81 -9.98 -3.16 -4.75
CA LEU A 81 -9.06 -4.26 -4.41
C LEU A 81 -9.59 -5.61 -4.91
#